data_AF-A0AAE1G6Y1-F1
#
_entry.id   AF-A0AAE1G6Y1-F1
#
_cell.length_a   1.000
_cell.length_b   1.000
_cell.length_c   1.000
_cell.angle_alpha   90.00
_cell.angle_beta   90.00
_cell.angle_gamma   90.00
#
_symmetry.space_group_name_H-M   'P 1'
#
loop_
_entity.id
_entity.type
_entity.pdbx_description
1 polymer ?
#
loop_
_entity_poly.entity_id
_entity_poly.type
_entity_poly.pdbx_seq_one_letter_code
_entity_poly.pdbx_strand_id
1 'polypeptide(L)'
;MVQNSSRCQPETSSIPPTSAALPRFDSFTVGAIRRHIHAKFSANETFTIGSLAKELKTSTLILEGTSDSSVLRLIHNMGFHYKTIHKKTYVRKETLDTVCHRISALRALKRHQEEGRQVVYVDET
;
A
#
# COMPACT_ATOMS: atom_id res chain seq x y z
N MET A 1 -49.64 31.94 41.47
CA MET A 1 -48.57 31.01 41.03
C MET A 1 -48.58 31.01 39.51
N VAL A 2 -47.54 31.59 38.91
CA VAL A 2 -47.45 31.90 37.48
C VAL A 2 -47.03 30.62 36.74
N GLN A 3 -47.89 30.10 35.87
CA GLN A 3 -47.54 29.02 34.95
C GLN A 3 -46.99 29.63 33.66
N ASN A 4 -45.68 29.59 33.51
CA ASN A 4 -44.98 29.99 32.28
C ASN A 4 -45.04 28.84 31.26
N SER A 5 -45.97 28.93 30.32
CA SER A 5 -45.97 28.14 29.08
C SER A 5 -44.84 28.63 28.17
N SER A 6 -43.72 27.91 28.14
CA SER A 6 -42.64 28.15 27.19
C SER A 6 -43.06 27.70 25.79
N ARG A 7 -43.47 28.69 25.00
CA ARG A 7 -43.78 28.63 23.57
C ARG A 7 -42.52 28.25 22.77
N CYS A 8 -42.70 27.31 21.84
CA CYS A 8 -41.71 26.88 20.86
C CYS A 8 -41.33 27.96 19.83
N GLN A 9 -40.14 27.73 19.26
CA GLN A 9 -39.50 28.28 18.05
C GLN A 9 -38.58 29.50 18.29
N PRO A 10 -37.39 29.49 17.67
CA PRO A 10 -37.27 30.06 16.32
C PRO A 10 -36.56 29.11 15.32
N GLU A 11 -37.10 28.93 14.11
CA GLU A 11 -36.79 29.66 12.87
C GLU A 11 -35.61 29.10 12.05
N THR A 12 -35.99 28.47 10.93
CA THR A 12 -35.45 28.53 9.56
C THR A 12 -33.95 28.72 9.26
N SER A 13 -33.57 28.02 8.18
CA SER A 13 -32.33 28.07 7.37
C SER A 13 -31.21 27.15 7.89
N SER A 14 -30.59 26.26 7.12
CA SER A 14 -30.29 26.26 5.68
C SER A 14 -29.91 24.84 5.20
N ILE A 15 -30.30 24.45 3.99
CA ILE A 15 -29.74 23.30 3.23
C ILE A 15 -28.28 23.64 2.81
N PRO A 16 -27.48 22.67 2.35
CA PRO A 16 -26.49 21.89 3.09
C PRO A 16 -25.06 22.52 3.03
N PRO A 17 -24.09 22.09 3.85
CA PRO A 17 -22.70 22.32 3.48
C PRO A 17 -22.35 21.40 2.31
N THR A 18 -22.48 21.93 1.09
CA THR A 18 -21.79 21.45 -0.10
C THR A 18 -20.29 21.69 0.08
N SER A 19 -19.67 20.83 0.88
CA SER A 19 -18.29 20.43 0.70
C SER A 19 -18.34 18.93 0.90
N ALA A 20 -17.82 18.14 -0.05
CA ALA A 20 -17.71 16.71 0.11
C ALA A 20 -16.78 16.42 1.30
N ALA A 21 -17.35 16.41 2.50
CA ALA A 21 -16.66 16.10 3.73
C ALA A 21 -16.13 14.68 3.57
N LEU A 22 -14.81 14.54 3.71
CA LEU A 22 -14.16 13.24 3.62
C LEU A 22 -14.83 12.29 4.61
N PRO A 23 -15.05 11.00 4.25
CA PRO A 23 -15.51 10.03 5.22
C PRO A 23 -14.51 10.02 6.38
N ARG A 24 -14.96 10.52 7.53
CA ARG A 24 -14.17 10.57 8.75
C ARG A 24 -14.15 9.16 9.31
N PHE A 25 -13.03 8.46 9.10
CA PHE A 25 -12.84 7.13 9.66
C PHE A 25 -12.61 7.23 11.17
N ASP A 26 -13.29 6.39 11.94
CA ASP A 26 -13.05 6.29 13.38
C ASP A 26 -11.65 5.73 13.66
N SER A 27 -11.10 6.09 14.81
CA SER A 27 -9.85 5.58 15.36
C SER A 27 -9.78 4.05 15.35
N PHE A 28 -10.90 3.39 15.66
CA PHE A 28 -11.01 1.93 15.60
C PHE A 28 -10.82 1.40 14.18
N THR A 29 -11.54 1.96 13.20
CA THR A 29 -11.44 1.59 11.79
C THR A 29 -10.02 1.79 11.27
N VAL A 30 -9.40 2.92 11.62
CA VAL A 30 -8.00 3.21 11.28
C VAL A 30 -7.05 2.16 11.84
N GLY A 31 -7.22 1.80 13.12
CA GLY A 31 -6.43 0.76 13.77
C GLY A 31 -6.64 -0.64 13.17
N ALA A 32 -7.87 -0.97 12.78
CA ALA A 32 -8.19 -2.23 12.11
C ALA A 32 -7.52 -2.33 10.73
N ILE A 33 -7.62 -1.29 9.91
CA ILE A 33 -6.99 -1.23 8.58
C ILE A 33 -5.46 -1.30 8.71
N ARG A 34 -4.88 -0.58 9.67
CA ARG A 34 -3.44 -0.64 9.96
C ARG A 34 -2.98 -2.06 10.27
N ARG A 35 -3.71 -2.76 11.16
CA ARG A 35 -3.40 -4.16 11.51
C ARG A 35 -3.55 -5.10 10.32
N HIS A 36 -4.59 -4.91 9.49
CA HIS A 36 -4.79 -5.70 8.26
C HIS A 36 -3.61 -5.57 7.30
N ILE A 37 -3.16 -4.34 7.05
CA ILE A 37 -2.00 -4.06 6.20
C ILE A 37 -0.73 -4.72 6.75
N HIS A 38 -0.47 -4.62 8.05
CA HIS A 38 0.70 -5.25 8.68
C HIS A 38 0.65 -6.77 8.64
N ALA A 39 -0.52 -7.38 8.83
CA ALA A 39 -0.68 -8.83 8.72
C ALA A 39 -0.29 -9.33 7.32
N LYS A 40 -0.76 -8.67 6.26
CA LYS A 40 -0.38 -9.00 4.88
C LYS A 40 1.11 -8.84 4.62
N PHE A 41 1.69 -7.75 5.13
CA PHE A 41 3.12 -7.53 5.01
C PHE A 41 3.93 -8.64 5.70
N SER A 42 3.50 -9.09 6.89
CA SER A 42 4.15 -10.20 7.60
C SER A 42 4.05 -11.54 6.87
N ALA A 43 3.00 -11.73 6.06
CA ALA A 43 2.81 -12.88 5.18
C ALA A 43 3.60 -12.79 3.85
N ASN A 44 4.41 -11.74 3.64
CA ASN A 44 5.09 -11.44 2.38
C ASN A 44 4.13 -11.28 1.17
N GLU A 45 2.87 -10.93 1.42
CA GLU A 45 1.91 -10.67 0.37
C GLU A 45 2.02 -9.24 -0.14
N THR A 46 1.91 -9.08 -1.46
CA THR A 46 1.80 -7.75 -2.09
C THR A 46 0.36 -7.55 -2.54
N PHE A 47 -0.16 -6.34 -2.33
CA PHE A 47 -1.52 -5.99 -2.71
C PHE A 47 -1.53 -4.65 -3.44
N THR A 48 -2.55 -4.48 -4.28
CA THR A 48 -2.87 -3.20 -4.92
C THR A 48 -3.90 -2.45 -4.09
N ILE A 49 -4.07 -1.15 -4.32
CA ILE A 49 -5.16 -0.41 -3.64
C ILE A 49 -6.52 -0.98 -4.00
N GLY A 50 -6.76 -1.38 -5.26
CA GLY A 50 -8.04 -1.97 -5.66
C GLY A 50 -8.33 -3.29 -4.95
N SER A 51 -7.34 -4.16 -4.78
CA SER A 51 -7.52 -5.41 -4.01
C SER A 51 -7.74 -5.15 -2.53
N LEU A 52 -7.00 -4.20 -1.95
CA LEU A 52 -7.20 -3.81 -0.55
C LEU A 52 -8.57 -3.18 -0.32
N ALA A 53 -9.00 -2.26 -1.19
CA ALA A 53 -10.31 -1.63 -1.10
C ALA A 53 -11.44 -2.66 -1.17
N LYS A 54 -11.34 -3.65 -2.06
CA LYS A 54 -12.30 -4.77 -2.13
C LYS A 54 -12.34 -5.58 -0.83
N GLU A 55 -11.18 -5.92 -0.26
CA GLU A 55 -11.13 -6.67 1.00
C GLU A 55 -11.72 -5.89 2.17
N LEU A 56 -11.37 -4.61 2.30
CA LEU A 56 -11.89 -3.76 3.36
C LEU A 56 -13.42 -3.59 3.27
N LYS A 57 -13.96 -3.54 2.05
CA LYS A 57 -15.40 -3.54 1.76
C LYS A 57 -16.06 -4.85 2.19
N THR A 58 -15.51 -5.99 1.75
CA THR A 58 -15.95 -7.33 2.16
C THR A 58 -15.92 -7.54 3.68
N SER A 59 -14.91 -7.00 4.36
CA SER A 59 -14.77 -7.06 5.83
C SER A 59 -15.62 -6.03 6.58
N THR A 60 -16.51 -5.30 5.88
CA THR A 60 -17.38 -4.24 6.40
C THR A 60 -16.65 -3.12 7.17
N LEU A 61 -15.34 -2.99 6.98
CA LEU A 61 -14.50 -1.98 7.63
C LEU A 61 -14.67 -0.60 6.99
N ILE A 62 -15.01 -0.56 5.70
CA ILE A 62 -15.30 0.67 4.94
C ILE A 62 -16.61 0.52 4.19
N LEU A 63 -17.26 1.65 3.89
CA LEU A 63 -18.50 1.67 3.11
C LEU A 63 -18.24 1.24 1.66
N GLU A 64 -19.15 0.47 1.06
CA GLU A 64 -19.06 0.01 -0.34
C GLU A 64 -18.88 1.15 -1.35
N GLY A 65 -19.50 2.29 -1.08
CA GLY A 65 -19.38 3.51 -1.89
C GLY A 65 -18.04 4.25 -1.75
N THR A 66 -17.13 3.80 -0.89
CA THR A 66 -15.82 4.44 -0.70
C THR A 66 -14.99 4.26 -1.97
N SER A 67 -14.53 5.38 -2.53
CA SER A 67 -13.66 5.37 -3.69
C SER A 67 -12.26 4.86 -3.34
N ASP A 68 -11.59 4.20 -4.29
CA ASP A 68 -10.20 3.76 -4.14
C ASP A 68 -9.26 4.92 -3.84
N SER A 69 -9.55 6.12 -4.37
CA SER A 69 -8.81 7.35 -4.05
C SER A 69 -8.96 7.77 -2.59
N SER A 70 -10.11 7.54 -1.97
CA SER A 70 -10.35 7.83 -0.56
C SER A 70 -9.61 6.83 0.33
N VAL A 71 -9.62 5.55 -0.05
CA VAL A 71 -8.82 4.49 0.60
C VAL A 71 -7.33 4.80 0.49
N LEU A 72 -6.85 5.22 -0.68
CA LEU A 72 -5.47 5.63 -0.88
C LEU A 72 -5.07 6.80 0.02
N ARG A 73 -5.89 7.86 0.07
CA ARG A 73 -5.64 9.01 0.94
C ARG A 73 -5.61 8.61 2.42
N LEU A 74 -6.52 7.73 2.83
CA LEU A 74 -6.55 7.19 4.18
C LEU A 74 -5.24 6.46 4.53
N ILE A 75 -4.78 5.59 3.63
CA ILE A 75 -3.54 4.82 3.79
C ILE A 75 -2.32 5.75 3.85
N HIS A 76 -2.27 6.78 3.01
CA HIS A 76 -1.24 7.82 3.08
C HIS A 76 -1.26 8.58 4.41
N ASN A 77 -2.45 8.96 4.89
CA ASN A 77 -2.59 9.62 6.19
C ASN A 77 -2.14 8.73 7.36
N MET A 78 -2.19 7.40 7.20
CA MET A 78 -1.64 6.45 8.17
C MET A 78 -0.10 6.33 8.14
N GLY A 79 0.57 6.91 7.15
CA GLY A 79 2.01 6.85 6.94
C GLY A 79 2.48 5.71 6.04
N PHE A 80 1.56 5.02 5.34
CA PHE A 80 1.94 4.00 4.38
C PHE A 80 2.25 4.61 3.02
N HIS A 81 3.31 4.12 2.39
CA HIS A 81 3.76 4.58 1.08
C HIS A 81 3.81 3.42 0.10
N TYR A 82 3.51 3.72 -1.16
CA TYR A 82 3.79 2.78 -2.23
C TYR A 82 5.27 2.52 -2.33
N LYS A 83 5.62 1.23 -2.40
CA LYS A 83 6.93 0.81 -2.86
C LYS A 83 6.82 0.50 -4.34
N THR A 84 7.46 1.32 -5.17
CA THR A 84 7.63 0.99 -6.58
C THR A 84 8.47 -0.29 -6.65
N ILE A 85 7.81 -1.40 -6.97
CA ILE A 85 8.52 -2.64 -7.28
C ILE A 85 9.05 -2.44 -8.70
N HIS A 86 10.33 -2.11 -8.83
CA HIS A 86 11.00 -2.28 -10.10
C HIS A 86 10.95 -3.78 -10.42
N LYS A 87 9.97 -4.18 -11.25
CA LYS A 87 10.05 -5.47 -11.93
C LYS A 87 11.33 -5.39 -12.74
N LYS A 88 12.41 -5.96 -12.23
CA LYS A 88 13.53 -6.37 -13.07
C LYS A 88 13.00 -7.52 -13.93
N THR A 89 12.17 -7.19 -14.93
CA THR A 89 11.54 -8.15 -15.86
C THR A 89 12.60 -8.88 -16.69
N TYR A 90 13.85 -8.44 -16.64
CA TYR A 90 15.00 -9.19 -17.17
C TYR A 90 15.44 -10.37 -16.31
N VAL A 91 14.99 -10.44 -15.05
CA VAL A 91 15.09 -11.66 -14.25
C VAL A 91 13.97 -12.57 -14.72
N ARG A 92 14.20 -13.24 -15.87
CA ARG A 92 13.62 -14.56 -16.14
C ARG A 92 13.61 -15.32 -14.81
N LYS A 93 12.53 -16.04 -14.46
CA LYS A 93 12.48 -16.91 -13.28
C LYS A 93 13.82 -17.65 -13.15
N GLU A 94 14.74 -17.13 -12.32
CA GLU A 94 16.07 -17.69 -12.22
C GLU A 94 15.87 -18.99 -11.48
N THR A 95 16.13 -20.11 -12.16
CA THR A 95 16.20 -21.39 -11.47
C THR A 95 17.34 -21.33 -10.45
N LEU A 96 17.22 -22.08 -9.35
CA LEU A 96 18.29 -22.16 -8.36
C LEU A 96 19.65 -22.48 -9.01
N ASP A 97 19.62 -23.34 -10.02
CA ASP A 97 20.79 -23.69 -10.83
C ASP A 97 21.42 -22.48 -11.54
N THR A 98 20.61 -21.62 -12.17
CA THR A 98 21.10 -20.37 -12.81
C THR A 98 21.78 -19.45 -11.78
N VAL A 99 21.21 -19.36 -10.58
CA VAL A 99 21.78 -18.56 -9.48
C VAL A 99 23.13 -19.14 -9.03
N CYS A 100 23.20 -20.45 -8.82
CA CYS A 100 24.43 -21.15 -8.44
C CYS A 100 25.54 -20.98 -9.49
N HIS A 101 25.22 -21.17 -10.78
CA HIS A 101 26.17 -20.96 -11.88
C HIS A 101 26.71 -19.53 -11.90
N ARG A 102 25.85 -18.52 -11.76
CA ARG A 102 26.26 -17.12 -11.71
C ARG A 102 27.20 -16.84 -10.53
N ILE A 103 26.85 -17.31 -9.33
CA ILE A 103 27.69 -17.12 -8.13
C ILE A 103 29.07 -17.75 -8.33
N SER A 104 29.11 -18.97 -8.86
CA SER A 104 30.36 -19.69 -9.14
C SER A 104 31.22 -18.95 -10.17
N ALA A 105 30.63 -18.48 -11.26
CA ALA A 105 31.32 -17.70 -12.29
C ALA A 105 31.91 -16.39 -11.72
N LEU A 106 31.12 -15.64 -10.93
CA LEU A 106 31.58 -14.40 -10.30
C LEU A 106 32.71 -14.64 -9.30
N ARG A 107 32.65 -15.73 -8.52
CA ARG A 107 33.74 -16.12 -7.61
C ARG A 107 35.01 -16.49 -8.38
N ALA A 108 34.87 -17.19 -9.51
CA ALA A 108 36.01 -17.51 -10.37
C ALA A 108 36.66 -16.26 -10.96
N LEU A 109 35.85 -15.33 -11.48
CA LEU A 109 36.34 -14.03 -11.96
C LEU A 109 37.07 -13.25 -10.88
N LYS A 110 36.53 -13.21 -9.66
CA LYS A 110 37.18 -12.56 -8.52
C LYS A 110 38.56 -13.15 -8.21
N ARG A 111 38.68 -14.49 -8.20
CA ARG A 111 39.98 -15.16 -8.00
C ARG A 111 40.98 -14.80 -9.09
N HIS A 112 40.55 -14.77 -10.36
CA HIS A 112 41.43 -14.37 -11.46
C HIS A 112 41.94 -12.94 -11.31
N GLN A 113 41.11 -12.01 -10.81
CA GLN A 113 41.54 -10.64 -10.49
C GLN A 113 42.54 -10.61 -9.32
N GLU A 114 42.30 -11.37 -8.25
CA GLU A 114 43.20 -11.48 -7.09
C GLU A 114 44.57 -12.08 -7.48
N GLU A 115 44.59 -12.99 -8.46
CA GLU A 115 45.81 -13.57 -9.05
C GLU A 115 46.52 -12.64 -10.05
N GLY A 116 46.00 -11.42 -10.28
CA GLY A 116 46.57 -10.44 -11.21
C GLY A 116 46.37 -10.79 -12.69
N ARG A 117 45.46 -11.72 -13.02
CA ARG A 117 45.17 -12.11 -14.41
C ARG A 117 44.22 -11.11 -15.05
N GLN A 118 44.54 -10.68 -16.26
CA GLN A 118 43.67 -9.79 -17.04
C GLN A 118 42.44 -10.55 -17.55
N VAL A 119 41.24 -10.03 -17.26
CA VAL A 119 39.97 -10.54 -17.80
C VAL A 119 39.59 -9.67 -18.99
N VAL A 120 39.45 -10.28 -20.17
CA VAL A 120 39.01 -9.61 -21.40
C VAL A 120 37.58 -10.07 -21.71
N TYR A 121 36.67 -9.12 -21.85
CA TYR A 121 35.29 -9.38 -22.27
C TYR A 121 35.20 -9.22 -23.78
N VAL A 122 34.85 -10.28 -24.48
CA VAL A 122 34.61 -10.28 -25.92
C VAL A 122 33.14 -10.56 -26.10
N ASP A 123 32.37 -9.54 -26.47
CA ASP A 123 30.96 -9.68 -26.83
C ASP A 123 30.84 -9.38 -28.33
N GLU A 124 30.08 -10.20 -29.04
CA GLU A 124 29.79 -9.99 -30.46
C GLU A 124 28.55 -9.11 -30.55
N THR A 125 28.75 -7.82 -30.89
CA THR A 125 27.66 -6.88 -31.18
C THR A 125 27.07 -7.10 -32.56
#